data_AF-A0A3C0GKL0-F1
#
_entry.id   AF-A0A3C0GKL0-F1
#
_cell.length_a   1.000
_cell.length_b   1.000
_cell.length_c   1.000
_cell.angle_alpha   90.00
_cell.angle_beta   90.00
_cell.angle_gamma   90.00
#
_symmetry.space_group_name_H-M   'P 1'
#
loop_
_entity.id
_entity.type
_entity.pdbx_description
1 polymer ?
#
loop_
_entity_poly.entity_id
_entity_poly.type
_entity_poly.pdbx_seq_one_letter_code
_entity_poly.pdbx_strand_id
1 'polypeptide(L)' 'LVTLITRIGENSKYFICGDPMQSDINGKTGFAPIMEIFDNEESKEQGIYTFRFTDEDIVRSEILKFIVNKLENNLQK' A
#
# COMPACT_ATOMS: atom_id res chain seq x y z
N LEU A 1 9.81 1.25 -8.88
CA LEU A 1 9.58 1.97 -7.61
C LEU A 1 10.85 2.59 -7.05
N VAL A 2 11.90 1.80 -6.77
CA VAL A 2 13.20 2.29 -6.28
C VAL A 2 13.72 3.51 -7.05
N THR A 3 13.79 3.44 -8.39
CA THR A 3 14.25 4.53 -9.24
C THR A 3 13.48 5.84 -9.08
N LEU A 4 12.19 5.76 -8.73
CA LEU A 4 11.37 6.96 -8.50
C LEU A 4 11.73 7.58 -7.15
N ILE A 5 11.73 6.77 -6.09
CA ILE A 5 12.03 7.22 -4.71
C ILE A 5 13.44 7.83 -4.64
N THR A 6 14.44 7.19 -5.25
CA THR A 6 15.83 7.69 -5.25
C THR A 6 16.07 8.92 -6.11
N ARG A 7 15.04 9.41 -6.81
CA ARG A 7 15.07 10.61 -7.65
C ARG A 7 14.16 11.72 -7.13
N ILE A 8 13.81 11.71 -5.83
CA ILE A 8 13.09 12.82 -5.22
C ILE A 8 13.90 14.12 -5.34
N GLY A 9 13.24 15.19 -5.79
CA GLY A 9 13.84 16.51 -5.96
C GLY A 9 13.58 17.43 -4.77
N GLU A 10 14.32 18.53 -4.69
CA GLU A 10 14.05 19.60 -3.75
C GLU A 10 12.62 20.16 -3.95
N ASN A 11 11.97 20.58 -2.86
CA ASN A 11 10.61 21.11 -2.86
C ASN A 11 9.57 20.20 -3.54
N SER A 12 9.80 18.89 -3.52
CA SER A 12 8.89 17.89 -4.07
C SER A 12 8.31 17.01 -2.96
N LYS A 13 7.09 16.49 -3.18
CA LYS A 13 6.48 15.49 -2.31
C LYS A 13 5.96 14.33 -3.16
N TYR A 14 6.25 13.12 -2.75
CA TYR A 14 5.73 11.92 -3.39
C TYR A 14 4.60 11.31 -2.58
N PHE A 15 3.56 10.90 -3.29
CA PHE A 15 2.49 10.05 -2.79
C PHE A 15 2.50 8.78 -3.65
N ILE A 16 2.88 7.67 -3.04
CA ILE A 16 3.03 6.40 -3.74
C ILE A 16 1.94 5.47 -3.20
N CYS A 17 0.93 5.24 -4.03
CA CYS A 17 -0.21 4.38 -3.72
C CYS A 17 -0.14 3.11 -4.56
N GLY A 18 -0.45 1.97 -3.96
CA GLY A 18 -0.44 0.68 -4.63
C GLY A 18 -1.28 -0.32 -3.85
N ASP A 19 -1.73 -1.36 -4.56
CA ASP A 19 -2.47 -2.48 -3.99
C ASP A 19 -1.52 -3.69 -3.89
N PRO A 20 -1.19 -4.16 -2.67
CA PRO A 20 -0.38 -5.36 -2.47
C PRO A 20 -1.00 -6.64 -3.07
N MET A 21 -2.33 -6.70 -3.19
CA MET A 21 -3.08 -7.86 -3.65
C MET A 21 -3.39 -7.82 -5.15
N GLN A 22 -2.73 -6.93 -5.89
CA GLN A 22 -2.89 -6.78 -7.32
C GLN A 22 -2.61 -8.11 -8.05
N SER A 23 -3.63 -8.69 -8.69
CA SER A 23 -3.59 -10.05 -9.25
C SER A 23 -3.01 -10.13 -10.67
N ASP A 24 -3.02 -9.03 -11.42
CA ASP A 24 -2.54 -8.93 -12.81
C ASP A 24 -1.01 -8.79 -12.92
N ILE A 25 -0.28 -8.66 -11.81
CA ILE A 25 1.19 -8.58 -11.78
C ILE A 25 1.91 -9.91 -11.52
N ASN A 26 1.18 -11.03 -11.59
CA ASN A 26 1.70 -12.40 -11.46
C ASN A 26 2.63 -12.59 -10.23
N GLY A 27 2.21 -12.07 -9.08
CA GLY A 27 2.95 -12.18 -7.82
C GLY A 27 4.25 -11.36 -7.73
N LYS A 28 4.59 -10.55 -8.75
CA LYS A 28 5.77 -9.67 -8.72
C LYS A 28 5.45 -8.39 -7.95
N THR A 29 5.43 -8.46 -6.62
CA THR A 29 5.21 -7.29 -5.77
C THR A 29 6.55 -6.71 -5.31
N GLY A 30 6.85 -5.49 -5.77
CA GLY A 30 7.94 -4.66 -5.22
C GLY A 30 7.43 -3.57 -4.28
N PHE A 31 6.11 -3.45 -4.11
CA PHE A 31 5.48 -2.38 -3.35
C PHE A 31 5.45 -2.70 -1.85
N ALA A 32 4.91 -3.87 -1.46
CA ALA A 32 4.81 -4.27 -0.05
C ALA A 32 6.17 -4.35 0.66
N PRO A 33 7.23 -4.95 0.07
CA PRO A 33 8.55 -4.98 0.71
C PRO A 33 9.14 -3.57 0.90
N ILE A 34 8.94 -2.67 -0.05
CA ILE A 34 9.41 -1.28 0.07
C ILE A 34 8.65 -0.54 1.17
N MET A 35 7.33 -0.76 1.26
CA MET A 35 6.52 -0.18 2.35
C MET A 35 7.02 -0.68 3.72
N GLU A 36 7.29 -1.97 3.88
CA GLU A 36 7.82 -2.54 5.13
C GLU A 36 9.20 -1.98 5.52
N ILE A 37 10.09 -1.75 4.55
CA ILE A 37 11.42 -1.16 4.82
C ILE A 37 11.30 0.23 5.46
N PHE A 38 10.30 1.02 5.09
CA PHE A 38 10.10 2.38 5.60
C PHE A 38 9.08 2.47 6.75
N ASP A 39 8.54 1.34 7.22
CA ASP A 39 7.54 1.28 8.28
C ASP A 39 8.20 1.28 9.68
N ASN A 40 9.00 2.31 9.96
CA ASN A 40 9.74 2.46 11.22
C ASN A 40 9.87 3.94 11.63
N GLU A 41 10.24 4.18 12.89
CA GLU A 41 10.34 5.53 13.46
C GLU A 41 11.47 6.36 12.83
N GLU A 42 12.62 5.75 12.50
CA GLU A 42 13.73 6.44 11.81
C GLU A 42 13.26 7.07 10.48
N SER A 43 12.44 6.34 9.71
CA SER A 43 11.88 6.82 8.45
C SER A 43 10.89 7.97 8.68
N LYS A 44 10.06 7.89 9.72
CA LYS A 44 9.10 8.96 10.08
C LYS A 44 9.80 10.25 10.51
N GLU A 45 10.90 10.15 11.26
CA GLU A 45 11.72 11.30 11.63
C GLU A 45 12.32 12.00 10.41
N GLN A 46 12.56 11.27 9.32
CA GLN A 46 13.01 11.80 8.02
C GLN A 46 11.85 12.25 7.10
N GLY A 47 10.61 12.26 7.59
CA GLY A 47 9.44 12.72 6.84
C GLY A 47 8.86 11.70 5.86
N ILE A 48 9.24 10.41 5.98
CA ILE A 48 8.67 9.32 5.21
C ILE A 48 7.59 8.64 6.04
N TYR A 49 6.36 8.60 5.52
CA TYR A 49 5.21 8.02 6.21
C TYR A 49 4.60 6.88 5.40
N THR A 50 4.32 5.79 6.08
CA THR A 50 3.63 4.61 5.56
C THR A 50 2.19 4.60 6.07
N PHE A 51 1.25 4.26 5.19
CA PHE A 51 -0.17 4.12 5.52
C PHE A 51 -0.68 2.81 4.92
N ARG A 52 -1.38 2.02 5.73
CA ARG A 52 -2.06 0.79 5.29
C ARG A 52 -3.55 1.00 5.49
N PHE A 53 -4.28 0.98 4.40
CA PHE A 53 -5.74 1.00 4.45
C PHE A 53 -6.23 -0.42 4.69
N THR A 54 -7.30 -0.54 5.48
CA THR A 54 -7.97 -1.80 5.77
C THR A 54 -9.38 -1.79 5.18
N ASP A 55 -10.11 -2.89 5.34
CA ASP A 55 -11.52 -2.99 4.96
C ASP A 55 -12.41 -1.98 5.73
N GLU A 56 -11.98 -1.55 6.92
CA GLU A 56 -12.65 -0.50 7.70
C GLU A 56 -12.63 0.87 6.99
N ASP A 57 -11.61 1.13 6.15
CA ASP A 57 -11.46 2.38 5.39
C ASP A 57 -12.28 2.39 4.09
N ILE A 58 -12.99 1.31 3.77
CA ILE A 58 -13.83 1.22 2.57
C ILE A 58 -15.09 2.06 2.75
N VAL A 59 -15.06 3.28 2.23
CA VAL A 59 -16.22 4.18 2.13
C VAL A 59 -17.14 3.82 0.95
N ARG A 60 -17.79 2.66 1.02
CA ARG A 60 -18.79 2.18 0.05
C ARG A 60 -20.01 1.57 0.75
N SER A 61 -21.00 1.14 -0.04
CA SER A 61 -22.22 0.52 0.47
C SER A 61 -21.93 -0.73 1.30
N GLU A 62 -22.78 -1.01 2.29
CA GLU A 62 -22.62 -2.16 3.20
C GLU A 62 -22.56 -3.50 2.47
N ILE A 63 -23.33 -3.66 1.39
CA ILE A 63 -23.28 -4.87 0.56
C ILE A 63 -21.91 -5.05 -0.09
N LEU A 64 -21.23 -3.97 -0.48
CA LEU A 64 -19.91 -4.05 -1.10
C LEU A 64 -18.85 -4.41 -0.06
N LYS A 65 -18.90 -3.82 1.13
CA LYS A 65 -18.03 -4.21 2.25
C LYS A 65 -18.16 -5.69 2.57
N PHE A 66 -19.39 -6.19 2.63
CA PHE A 66 -19.67 -7.62 2.83
C PHE A 66 -19.03 -8.50 1.74
N ILE A 67 -19.17 -8.12 0.46
CA ILE A 67 -18.56 -8.86 -0.66
C ILE A 67 -17.04 -8.88 -0.54
N VAL A 68 -16.40 -7.73 -0.31
CA VAL A 68 -14.94 -7.62 -0.20
C VAL A 68 -14.41 -8.48 0.94
N ASN A 69 -14.98 -8.32 2.14
CA ASN A 69 -14.58 -9.11 3.30
C ASN A 69 -14.76 -10.62 3.07
N LYS A 70 -15.82 -11.03 2.35
CA LYS A 70 -16.01 -12.43 1.98
C LYS A 70 -14.94 -12.94 1.01
N LEU A 71 -14.56 -12.14 0.02
CA LEU A 71 -13.54 -12.50 -0.97
C LEU A 71 -12.16 -12.61 -0.33
N GLU A 72 -11.74 -11.64 0.48
CA GLU A 72 -10.44 -11.64 1.15
C GLU A 72 -10.25 -12.86 2.05
N ASN A 73 -11.27 -13.20 2.84
CA ASN A 73 -11.23 -14.35 3.75
C ASN A 73 -11.19 -15.72 3.05
N ASN A 74 -11.52 -15.80 1.76
CA ASN A 74 -11.63 -17.09 1.04
C ASN A 74 -10.66 -17.24 -0.13
N LEU A 75 -10.07 -16.14 -0.62
CA LEU A 75 -9.13 -16.15 -1.75
C LEU A 75 -7.66 -16.04 -1.35
N GLN A 76 -7.33 -15.77 -0.07
CA GLN A 76 -5.95 -15.80 0.43
C GLN A 76 -5.45 -17.22 0.74
N LYS A 77 -5.37 -18.09 -0.29
CA LYS A 77 -4.63 -19.37 -0.25
C LYS A 77 -3.45 -19.36 -1.21
#